data_AF-A0A0L0FAV0-F1
#
_entry.id   AF-A0A0L0FAV0-F1
#
_cell.length_a   1.000
_cell.length_b   1.000
_cell.length_c   1.000
_cell.angle_alpha   90.00
_cell.angle_beta   90.00
_cell.angle_gamma   90.00
#
_symmetry.space_group_name_H-M   'P 1'
#
loop_
_entity.id
_entity.type
_entity.pdbx_description
1 polymer ?
#
loop_
_entity_poly.entity_id
_entity_poly.type
_entity_poly.pdbx_seq_one_letter_code
_entity_poly.pdbx_strand_id
1 'polypeptide(L)'
;MGKGFGQLAGIYQSGIEVGRQKNAQTSGRSHALLVTEDVFLQCCMLGLTDIVKYMLHRKLGDPTIRDNMAIRMACRDGDTSIVEILLDDPNVDADADDGFCIIISSIHGRSDIVKMLLANGRVNPAVDDNYALEKACENGH
;
A
#
# COMPACT_ATOMS: atom_id res chain seq x y z
N MET A 1 5.25 -27.25 20.48
CA MET A 1 4.78 -27.98 19.28
C MET A 1 3.86 -27.01 18.54
N GLY A 2 4.33 -26.18 17.62
CA GLY A 2 5.04 -26.59 16.41
C GLY A 2 4.05 -26.86 15.27
N LYS A 3 3.17 -25.91 14.98
CA LYS A 3 2.42 -25.80 13.72
C LYS A 3 2.61 -24.34 13.29
N GLY A 4 3.41 -23.99 12.30
CA GLY A 4 3.83 -24.72 11.12
C GLY A 4 3.47 -23.81 9.95
N PHE A 5 4.43 -23.01 9.51
CA PHE A 5 4.40 -21.98 8.46
C PHE A 5 3.96 -22.46 7.06
N GLY A 6 3.23 -23.59 6.95
CA GLY A 6 2.83 -24.20 5.68
C GLY A 6 1.49 -23.72 5.10
N GLN A 7 0.66 -22.99 5.86
CA GLN A 7 -0.68 -22.61 5.40
C GLN A 7 -0.76 -21.18 4.83
N LEU A 8 0.13 -20.27 5.23
CA LEU A 8 0.17 -18.90 4.70
C LEU A 8 0.70 -18.87 3.26
N ALA A 9 1.63 -19.75 2.88
CA ALA A 9 2.16 -19.82 1.52
C ALA A 9 1.12 -20.24 0.45
N GLY A 10 0.08 -20.98 0.83
CA GLY A 10 -0.99 -21.39 -0.09
C GLY A 10 -1.97 -20.26 -0.43
N ILE A 11 -2.16 -19.31 0.49
CA ILE A 11 -3.02 -18.15 0.29
C ILE A 11 -2.33 -17.11 -0.62
N TYR A 12 -1.00 -16.97 -0.49
CA TYR A 12 -0.17 -16.13 -1.37
C TYR A 12 -0.26 -16.52 -2.86
N GLN A 13 -0.37 -17.81 -3.20
CA GLN A 13 -0.57 -18.23 -4.59
C GLN A 13 -2.00 -17.97 -5.09
N SER A 14 -3.01 -18.11 -4.22
CA SER A 14 -4.41 -17.90 -4.59
C SER A 14 -4.74 -16.42 -4.86
N GLY A 15 -4.14 -15.49 -4.11
CA GLY A 15 -4.29 -14.04 -4.35
C GLY A 15 -3.62 -13.57 -5.65
N ILE A 16 -2.48 -14.15 -6.01
CA ILE A 16 -1.79 -13.89 -7.29
C ILE A 16 -2.66 -14.36 -8.47
N GLU A 17 -3.34 -15.50 -8.36
CA GLU A 17 -4.22 -16.01 -9.42
C GLU A 17 -5.51 -15.21 -9.59
N VAL A 18 -6.11 -14.72 -8.50
CA VAL A 18 -7.30 -13.84 -8.56
C VAL A 18 -6.94 -12.47 -9.16
N GLY A 19 -5.77 -11.91 -8.84
CA GLY A 19 -5.23 -10.72 -9.48
C GLY A 19 -4.95 -10.92 -10.98
N ARG A 20 -4.46 -12.11 -11.35
CA ARG A 20 -4.17 -12.48 -12.74
C ARG A 20 -5.44 -12.64 -13.60
N GLN A 21 -6.57 -13.04 -13.02
CA GLN A 21 -7.84 -13.15 -13.76
C GLN A 21 -8.51 -11.79 -14.04
N LYS A 22 -8.29 -10.76 -13.20
CA LYS A 22 -8.77 -9.40 -13.48
C LYS A 22 -7.97 -8.70 -14.60
N ASN A 23 -6.71 -9.07 -14.81
CA ASN A 23 -5.85 -8.55 -15.88
C ASN A 23 -6.22 -9.02 -17.29
N ALA A 24 -7.01 -10.09 -17.44
CA ALA A 24 -7.45 -10.56 -18.76
C ALA A 24 -8.54 -9.66 -19.39
N GLN A 25 -9.22 -8.82 -18.60
CA GLN A 25 -10.29 -7.94 -19.07
C GLN A 25 -9.80 -6.55 -19.55
N THR A 26 -8.52 -6.21 -19.34
CA THR A 26 -7.94 -4.93 -19.78
C THR A 26 -7.27 -4.97 -21.16
N SER A 27 -7.26 -6.14 -21.83
CA SER A 27 -6.62 -6.38 -23.14
C SER A 27 -7.18 -5.54 -24.31
N GLY A 28 -8.22 -4.73 -24.10
CA GLY A 28 -8.82 -3.83 -25.11
C GLY A 28 -8.52 -2.34 -24.93
N ARG A 29 -7.76 -1.92 -23.90
CA ARG A 29 -7.47 -0.50 -23.67
C ARG A 29 -6.20 -0.08 -24.42
N SER A 30 -6.37 0.93 -25.29
CA SER A 30 -5.35 1.46 -26.20
C SER A 30 -4.01 1.69 -25.50
N HIS A 31 -2.92 1.28 -26.17
CA HIS A 31 -1.51 1.31 -25.73
C HIS A 31 -1.01 2.65 -25.11
N ALA A 32 -1.74 3.75 -25.31
CA ALA A 32 -1.44 5.07 -24.77
C ALA A 32 -1.82 5.26 -23.28
N LEU A 33 -2.78 4.49 -22.75
CA LEU A 33 -3.21 4.55 -21.34
C LEU A 33 -2.37 3.64 -20.41
N LEU A 34 -1.74 2.59 -20.97
CA LEU A 34 -0.87 1.70 -20.19
C LEU A 34 0.39 2.41 -19.67
N VAL A 35 0.87 3.42 -20.39
CA VAL A 35 2.05 4.20 -19.95
C VAL A 35 1.71 5.08 -18.75
N THR A 36 0.48 5.59 -18.62
CA THR A 36 0.13 6.54 -17.55
C THR A 36 -0.06 5.89 -16.18
N GLU A 37 -0.64 4.69 -16.11
CA GLU A 37 -0.81 3.97 -14.84
C GLU A 37 0.55 3.57 -14.23
N ASP A 38 1.45 3.05 -15.07
CA ASP A 38 2.80 2.69 -14.62
C ASP A 38 3.64 3.94 -14.28
N VAL A 39 3.46 5.06 -14.98
CA VAL A 39 4.18 6.32 -14.67
C VAL A 39 3.79 6.86 -13.29
N PHE A 40 2.52 6.82 -12.91
CA PHE A 40 2.12 7.29 -11.58
C PHE A 40 2.80 6.47 -10.47
N LEU A 41 2.75 5.13 -10.55
CA LEU A 41 3.44 4.27 -9.59
C LEU A 41 4.95 4.53 -9.58
N GLN A 42 5.56 4.69 -10.76
CA GLN A 42 6.99 4.98 -10.86
C GLN A 42 7.35 6.31 -10.18
N CYS A 43 6.53 7.35 -10.35
CA CYS A 43 6.72 8.63 -9.66
C CYS A 43 6.60 8.50 -8.14
N CYS A 44 5.65 7.70 -7.64
CA CYS A 44 5.54 7.39 -6.21
C CYS A 44 6.79 6.65 -5.69
N MET A 45 7.22 5.59 -6.37
CA MET A 45 8.39 4.79 -5.98
C MET A 45 9.71 5.56 -6.06
N LEU A 46 9.79 6.58 -6.92
CA LEU A 46 10.95 7.47 -7.02
C LEU A 46 10.88 8.66 -6.05
N GLY A 47 9.81 8.80 -5.25
CA GLY A 47 9.63 9.90 -4.32
C GLY A 47 9.44 11.27 -4.99
N LEU A 48 8.95 11.32 -6.23
CA LEU A 48 8.77 12.55 -7.03
C LEU A 48 7.52 13.32 -6.58
N THR A 49 7.53 13.81 -5.34
CA THR A 49 6.39 14.42 -4.63
C THR A 49 5.65 15.49 -5.45
N ASP A 50 6.34 16.44 -6.06
CA ASP A 50 5.73 17.50 -6.88
C ASP A 50 4.98 16.95 -8.10
N ILE A 51 5.54 15.92 -8.75
CA ILE A 51 4.92 15.26 -9.90
C ILE A 51 3.71 14.45 -9.43
N VAL A 52 3.81 13.73 -8.33
CA VAL A 52 2.69 12.97 -7.75
C VAL A 52 1.53 13.92 -7.41
N LYS A 53 1.80 15.02 -6.70
CA LYS A 53 0.80 16.07 -6.40
C LYS A 53 0.17 16.63 -7.68
N TYR A 54 0.99 16.95 -8.68
CA TYR A 54 0.51 17.45 -9.97
C TYR A 54 -0.40 16.44 -10.68
N MET A 55 -0.02 15.16 -10.71
CA MET A 55 -0.79 14.10 -11.35
C MET A 55 -2.15 13.88 -10.64
N LEU A 56 -2.17 13.84 -9.31
CA LEU A 56 -3.41 13.71 -8.54
C LEU A 56 -4.34 14.90 -8.77
N HIS A 57 -3.81 16.13 -8.66
CA HIS A 57 -4.60 17.36 -8.86
C HIS A 57 -5.20 17.45 -10.28
N ARG A 58 -4.47 16.95 -11.29
CA ARG A 58 -4.93 16.94 -12.69
C ARG A 58 -5.73 15.69 -13.06
N LYS A 59 -5.97 14.77 -12.12
CA LYS A 59 -6.61 13.45 -12.36
C LYS A 59 -5.90 12.63 -13.45
N LEU A 60 -4.57 12.76 -13.52
CA LEU A 60 -3.70 12.02 -14.44
C LEU A 60 -3.08 10.78 -13.77
N GLY A 61 -3.18 10.68 -12.45
CA GLY A 61 -2.80 9.51 -11.66
C GLY A 61 -4.01 8.97 -10.91
N ASP A 62 -4.08 7.65 -10.78
CA ASP A 62 -5.06 6.96 -9.95
C ASP A 62 -4.29 6.29 -8.79
N PRO A 63 -4.47 6.76 -7.54
CA PRO A 63 -3.74 6.22 -6.39
C PRO A 63 -4.28 4.88 -5.89
N THR A 64 -5.42 4.42 -6.42
CA THR A 64 -6.10 3.17 -6.00
C THR A 64 -5.68 1.96 -6.83
N ILE A 65 -4.88 2.17 -7.88
CA ILE A 65 -4.43 1.11 -8.79
C ILE A 65 -3.67 0.00 -8.08
N ARG A 66 -3.84 -1.22 -8.60
CA ARG A 66 -3.22 -2.45 -8.07
C ARG A 66 -3.44 -2.61 -6.56
N ASP A 67 -4.65 -2.30 -6.11
CA ASP A 67 -5.06 -2.37 -4.72
C ASP A 67 -4.17 -1.48 -3.84
N ASN A 68 -4.27 -0.17 -4.07
CA ASN A 68 -3.56 0.87 -3.32
C ASN A 68 -2.04 0.62 -3.25
N MET A 69 -1.45 0.11 -4.33
CA MET A 69 -0.02 -0.27 -4.36
C MET A 69 0.89 0.90 -4.01
N ALA A 70 0.55 2.12 -4.44
CA ALA A 70 1.37 3.31 -4.20
C ALA A 70 1.60 3.56 -2.69
N ILE A 71 0.53 3.53 -1.88
CA ILE A 71 0.65 3.78 -0.43
C ILE A 71 1.28 2.59 0.28
N ARG A 72 0.98 1.34 -0.13
CA ARG A 72 1.64 0.15 0.44
C ARG A 72 3.15 0.21 0.25
N MET A 73 3.59 0.55 -0.96
CA MET A 73 5.02 0.70 -1.28
C MET A 73 5.66 1.85 -0.50
N ALA A 74 5.01 3.01 -0.43
CA ALA A 74 5.52 4.14 0.35
C ALA A 74 5.63 3.81 1.85
N CYS A 75 4.64 3.11 2.42
CA CYS A 75 4.69 2.62 3.80
C CYS A 75 5.77 1.57 4.03
N ARG A 76 6.08 0.73 3.02
CA ARG A 76 7.15 -0.29 3.04
C ARG A 76 8.55 0.27 2.73
N ASP A 77 8.67 1.41 2.08
CA ASP A 77 9.97 2.04 1.77
C ASP A 77 10.31 3.19 2.73
N GLY A 78 9.30 3.78 3.38
CA GLY A 78 9.47 4.72 4.49
C GLY A 78 9.31 6.16 4.05
N ASP A 79 8.75 6.35 2.85
CA ASP A 79 8.59 7.64 2.20
C ASP A 79 7.43 8.42 2.82
N THR A 80 7.70 9.04 3.96
CA THR A 80 6.72 9.84 4.72
C THR A 80 6.00 10.86 3.85
N SER A 81 6.73 11.57 2.98
CA SER A 81 6.15 12.57 2.07
C SER A 81 5.15 11.97 1.07
N ILE A 82 5.42 10.77 0.54
CA ILE A 82 4.49 10.11 -0.39
C ILE A 82 3.29 9.56 0.36
N VAL A 83 3.49 9.00 1.56
CA VAL A 83 2.39 8.57 2.42
C VAL A 83 1.46 9.73 2.74
N GLU A 84 1.99 10.88 3.15
CA GLU A 84 1.20 12.09 3.43
C GLU A 84 0.38 12.51 2.21
N ILE A 85 1.01 12.62 1.03
CA ILE A 85 0.33 13.01 -0.21
C ILE A 85 -0.81 12.05 -0.58
N LEU A 86 -0.59 10.74 -0.41
CA LEU A 86 -1.59 9.74 -0.76
C LEU A 86 -2.73 9.68 0.27
N LEU A 87 -2.44 9.89 1.56
CA LEU A 87 -3.45 9.93 2.61
C LEU A 87 -4.40 11.13 2.49
N ASP A 88 -3.96 12.22 1.88
CA ASP A 88 -4.81 13.38 1.57
C ASP A 88 -5.87 13.06 0.49
N ASP A 89 -5.68 12.01 -0.31
CA ASP A 89 -6.69 11.57 -1.27
C ASP A 89 -7.78 10.73 -0.57
N PRO A 90 -9.05 11.14 -0.64
CA PRO A 90 -10.14 10.44 0.03
C PRO A 90 -10.41 9.04 -0.54
N ASN A 91 -9.99 8.76 -1.77
CA ASN A 91 -10.21 7.46 -2.43
C ASN A 91 -9.15 6.42 -2.04
N VAL A 92 -8.03 6.86 -1.47
CA VAL A 92 -7.00 5.93 -1.01
C VAL A 92 -7.50 5.17 0.21
N ASP A 93 -7.48 3.84 0.09
CA ASP A 93 -7.72 2.94 1.20
C ASP A 93 -6.37 2.61 1.85
N ALA A 94 -6.11 3.25 3.00
CA ALA A 94 -4.89 3.05 3.77
C ALA A 94 -4.91 1.74 4.59
N ASP A 95 -6.07 1.09 4.70
CA ASP A 95 -6.26 -0.20 5.37
C ASP A 95 -6.26 -1.38 4.38
N ALA A 96 -5.98 -1.10 3.10
CA ALA A 96 -5.90 -2.10 2.04
C ALA A 96 -4.91 -3.24 2.36
N ASP A 97 -5.16 -4.41 1.79
CA ASP A 97 -4.37 -5.63 2.01
C ASP A 97 -4.26 -5.98 3.50
N ASP A 98 -5.40 -6.03 4.17
CA ASP A 98 -5.56 -6.36 5.59
C ASP A 98 -4.62 -5.52 6.50
N GLY A 99 -4.67 -4.20 6.34
CA GLY A 99 -3.89 -3.27 7.16
C GLY A 99 -2.38 -3.35 6.91
N PHE A 100 -1.95 -3.74 5.71
CA PHE A 100 -0.53 -3.88 5.35
C PHE A 100 0.32 -2.68 5.79
N CYS A 101 -0.18 -1.45 5.56
CA CYS A 101 0.53 -0.21 5.87
C CYS A 101 0.87 -0.07 7.37
N ILE A 102 -0.06 -0.35 8.28
CA ILE A 102 0.17 -0.23 9.72
C ILE A 102 1.11 -1.34 10.22
N ILE A 103 0.95 -2.55 9.70
CA ILE A 103 1.79 -3.71 10.03
C ILE A 103 3.24 -3.46 9.62
N ILE A 104 3.48 -3.15 8.33
CA ILE A 104 4.83 -3.01 7.80
C ILE A 104 5.58 -1.82 8.40
N SER A 105 4.87 -0.72 8.66
CA SER A 105 5.45 0.47 9.29
C SER A 105 5.85 0.19 10.73
N SER A 106 5.05 -0.60 11.45
CA SER A 106 5.33 -1.01 12.84
C SER A 106 6.51 -1.97 12.93
N ILE A 107 6.55 -2.98 12.04
CA ILE A 107 7.67 -3.93 11.94
C ILE A 107 9.01 -3.22 11.72
N HIS A 108 9.02 -2.15 10.91
CA HIS A 108 10.23 -1.39 10.60
C HIS A 108 10.47 -0.16 11.51
N GLY A 109 9.66 0.04 12.55
CA GLY A 109 9.85 1.13 13.52
C GLY A 109 9.58 2.53 12.96
N ARG A 110 8.76 2.63 11.91
CA ARG A 110 8.47 3.88 11.19
C ARG A 110 7.39 4.67 11.91
N SER A 111 7.75 5.12 13.11
CA SER A 111 6.86 5.78 14.05
C SER A 111 6.12 6.96 13.43
N ASP A 112 6.74 7.73 12.53
CA ASP A 112 6.08 8.88 11.91
C ASP A 112 5.00 8.45 10.91
N ILE A 113 5.21 7.37 10.15
CA ILE A 113 4.19 6.79 9.28
C ILE A 113 3.05 6.20 10.11
N VAL A 114 3.36 5.47 11.19
CA VAL A 114 2.34 4.94 12.11
C VAL A 114 1.48 6.08 12.66
N LYS A 115 2.09 7.18 13.14
CA LYS A 115 1.35 8.35 13.61
C LYS A 115 0.46 8.96 12.52
N MET A 116 0.94 9.10 11.30
CA MET A 116 0.15 9.62 10.17
C MET A 116 -1.06 8.73 9.86
N LEU A 117 -0.86 7.41 9.80
CA LEU A 117 -1.93 6.43 9.54
C LEU A 117 -3.01 6.49 10.63
N LEU A 118 -2.60 6.54 11.91
CA LEU A 118 -3.53 6.64 13.03
C LEU A 118 -4.27 7.98 13.06
N ALA A 119 -3.58 9.09 12.75
CA ALA A 119 -4.19 10.42 12.67
C ALA A 119 -5.20 10.53 11.51
N ASN A 120 -5.00 9.78 10.43
CA ASN A 120 -5.94 9.74 9.30
C ASN A 120 -7.27 9.06 9.66
N GLY A 121 -7.30 8.20 10.68
CA GLY A 121 -8.52 7.63 11.26
C GLY A 121 -9.25 6.57 10.40
N ARG A 122 -8.78 6.30 9.18
CA ARG A 122 -9.31 5.25 8.28
C ARG A 122 -8.64 3.89 8.46
N VAL A 123 -7.61 3.80 9.31
CA VAL A 123 -6.79 2.59 9.50
C VAL A 123 -7.17 1.90 10.81
N ASN A 124 -7.31 0.58 10.79
CA ASN A 124 -7.58 -0.22 11.99
C ASN A 124 -6.27 -0.72 12.62
N PRO A 125 -5.82 -0.16 13.77
CA PRO A 125 -4.58 -0.61 14.41
C PRO A 125 -4.65 -2.01 15.04
N ALA A 126 -5.86 -2.54 15.26
CA ALA A 126 -6.07 -3.84 15.90
C ALA A 126 -6.19 -4.99 14.88
N VAL A 127 -5.79 -4.75 13.62
CA VAL A 127 -5.75 -5.77 12.58
C VAL A 127 -4.93 -6.99 13.01
N ASP A 128 -5.40 -8.18 12.64
CA ASP A 128 -4.79 -9.48 12.96
C ASP A 128 -4.44 -9.60 14.46
N ASP A 129 -5.41 -9.37 15.34
CA ASP A 129 -5.26 -9.45 16.80
C ASP A 129 -4.15 -8.55 17.39
N ASN A 130 -3.97 -7.35 16.83
CA ASN A 130 -2.90 -6.40 17.15
C ASN A 130 -1.50 -6.85 16.71
N TYR A 131 -1.40 -7.61 15.63
CA TYR A 131 -0.13 -8.10 15.07
C TYR A 131 0.91 -7.00 14.89
N ALA A 132 0.49 -5.81 14.44
CA ALA A 132 1.37 -4.65 14.29
C ALA A 132 2.07 -4.25 15.61
N LEU A 133 1.32 -4.25 16.72
CA LEU A 133 1.84 -3.92 18.05
C LEU A 133 2.77 -5.02 18.58
N GLU A 134 2.40 -6.29 18.38
CA GLU A 134 3.25 -7.44 18.74
C GLU A 134 4.63 -7.30 18.08
N LYS A 135 4.66 -7.08 16.76
CA LYS A 135 5.92 -7.01 16.00
C LYS A 135 6.75 -5.77 16.31
N ALA A 136 6.13 -4.62 16.59
CA ALA A 136 6.85 -3.45 17.06
C ALA A 136 7.58 -3.73 18.37
N CYS A 137 6.90 -4.37 19.34
CA CYS A 137 7.49 -4.75 20.62
C CYS A 137 8.63 -5.77 20.46
N GLU A 138 8.45 -6.81 19.63
CA GLU A 138 9.48 -7.82 19.37
C GLU A 138 10.75 -7.23 18.75
N ASN A 139 10.61 -6.22 17.90
CA ASN A 139 11.72 -5.54 17.23
C ASN A 139 12.29 -4.36 18.04
N GLY A 140 11.71 -4.04 19.20
CA GLY A 140 12.20 -2.98 20.10
C GLY A 140 11.92 -1.55 19.62
N HIS A 141 10.80 -1.35 18.92
CA HIS A 141 10.32 -0.06 18.43
C HIS A 141 9.32 0.62 19.38
#